data_AF-A0A5C5W2V2-F1
#
_entry.id   AF-A0A5C5W2V2-F1
#
_cell.length_a   1.000
_cell.length_b   1.000
_cell.length_c   1.000
_cell.angle_alpha   90.00
_cell.angle_beta   90.00
_cell.angle_gamma   90.00
#
_symmetry.space_group_name_H-M   'P 1'
#
loop_
_entity.id
_entity.type
_entity.pdbx_description
1 polymer ?
#
loop_
_entity_poly.entity_id
_entity_poly.type
_entity_poly.pdbx_seq_one_letter_code
_entity_poly.pdbx_strand_id
1 'polypeptide(L)' 'MSTDESILDDLFHGCALAAFVERAIVEKGWPDPKATNALACRIYEVELAARNRRKP' A
#
# COMPACT_ATOMS: atom_id res chain seq x y z
N MET A 1 20.30 13.06 -13.69
CA MET A 1 19.57 12.76 -12.43
C MET A 1 18.21 12.23 -12.83
N SER A 2 18.02 10.91 -12.73
CA SER A 2 16.80 10.23 -13.18
C SER A 2 15.63 10.60 -12.27
N THR A 3 14.61 11.24 -12.82
CA THR A 3 13.34 11.55 -12.15
C THR A 3 12.39 10.35 -12.08
N ASP A 4 12.83 9.16 -12.48
CA ASP A 4 12.03 7.92 -12.48
C ASP A 4 11.95 7.23 -11.10
N GLU A 5 12.80 7.61 -10.13
CA GLU A 5 12.79 7.04 -8.78
C GLU A 5 11.94 7.84 -7.76
N SER A 6 11.32 8.97 -8.14
CA SER A 6 10.53 9.78 -7.19
C SER A 6 9.06 9.32 -7.04
N ILE A 7 8.55 8.55 -7.99
CA ILE A 7 7.14 8.11 -8.10
C ILE A 7 6.94 6.66 -7.66
N LEU A 8 8.03 5.94 -7.40
CA LEU A 8 8.06 4.51 -7.10
C LEU A 8 7.41 4.12 -5.77
N ASP A 9 6.61 4.99 -5.17
CA ASP A 9 5.78 4.59 -4.06
C ASP A 9 4.44 5.35 -3.94
N ASP A 10 3.97 6.07 -4.97
CA ASP A 10 2.65 6.75 -4.92
C ASP A 10 1.49 5.74 -4.80
N LEU A 11 1.68 4.53 -5.35
CA LEU A 11 0.75 3.41 -5.16
C LEU A 11 0.89 2.79 -3.77
N PHE A 12 2.11 2.46 -3.36
CA PHE A 12 2.33 1.76 -2.09
C PHE A 12 2.02 2.67 -0.90
N HIS A 13 2.33 3.97 -0.92
CA HIS A 13 1.90 4.92 0.11
C HIS A 13 0.37 4.97 0.22
N GLY A 14 -0.33 4.92 -0.92
CA GLY A 14 -1.79 4.76 -0.94
C GLY A 14 -2.24 3.46 -0.28
N CYS A 15 -1.58 2.34 -0.61
CA CYS A 15 -1.86 1.04 0.01
C CYS A 15 -1.51 1.01 1.51
N ALA A 16 -0.44 1.68 1.93
CA ALA A 16 0.02 1.78 3.31
C ALA A 16 -0.95 2.62 4.14
N LEU A 17 -1.44 3.73 3.59
CA LEU A 17 -2.49 4.54 4.21
C LEU A 17 -3.80 3.74 4.35
N ALA A 18 -4.22 3.04 3.30
CA ALA A 18 -5.41 2.18 3.35
C ALA A 18 -5.28 1.10 4.43
N ALA A 19 -4.13 0.40 4.47
CA ALA A 19 -3.85 -0.60 5.48
C ALA A 19 -3.85 -0.01 6.90
N PHE A 20 -3.24 1.16 7.09
CA PHE A 20 -3.21 1.86 8.37
C PHE A 20 -4.63 2.18 8.87
N VAL A 21 -5.48 2.75 8.01
CA VAL A 21 -6.86 3.09 8.35
C VAL A 21 -7.65 1.83 8.70
N GLU A 22 -7.54 0.77 7.91
CA GLU A 22 -8.24 -0.49 8.15
C GLU A 22 -7.83 -1.10 9.49
N ARG A 23 -6.52 -1.18 9.79
CA ARG A 23 -6.03 -1.71 11.06
C ARG A 23 -6.40 -0.82 12.24
N ALA A 24 -6.36 0.51 12.10
CA ALA A 24 -6.74 1.44 13.15
C ALA A 24 -8.22 1.29 13.54
N ILE A 25 -9.09 1.03 12.56
CA ILE A 25 -10.52 0.76 12.80
C ILE A 25 -10.70 -0.57 13.54
N VAL A 26 -10.03 -1.63 13.11
CA VAL A 26 -10.13 -2.97 13.71
C VAL A 26 -9.59 -2.99 15.14
N GLU A 27 -8.45 -2.34 15.37
CA GLU A 27 -7.75 -2.33 16.66
C GLU A 27 -8.26 -1.23 17.61
N LYS A 28 -9.11 -0.31 17.14
CA LYS A 28 -9.64 0.85 17.89
C LYS A 28 -8.52 1.67 18.55
N GLY A 29 -7.41 1.85 17.86
CA GLY A 29 -6.20 2.45 18.40
C GLY A 29 -5.08 2.52 17.38
N TRP A 30 -3.86 2.78 17.85
CA TRP A 30 -2.70 2.78 16.98
C TRP A 30 -2.45 1.36 16.47
N PRO A 31 -2.45 1.13 15.14
CA PRO A 31 -2.39 -0.21 14.61
C PRO A 31 -1.00 -0.83 14.77
N ASP A 32 -0.94 -2.15 14.93
CA ASP A 32 0.33 -2.87 14.95
C ASP A 32 1.11 -2.62 13.64
N PRO A 33 2.36 -2.12 13.72
CA PRO A 33 3.14 -1.77 12.53
C PRO A 33 3.42 -2.98 11.62
N LYS A 34 3.63 -4.17 12.19
CA LYS A 34 3.91 -5.38 11.40
C LYS A 34 2.67 -5.86 10.65
N ALA A 35 1.52 -5.88 11.31
CA ALA A 35 0.24 -6.24 10.71
C ALA A 35 -0.17 -5.23 9.64
N THR A 36 0.07 -3.94 9.89
CA THR A 36 -0.18 -2.86 8.92
C THR A 36 0.70 -3.01 7.68
N ASN A 37 2.00 -3.27 7.86
CA ASN A 37 2.92 -3.47 6.74
C ASN A 37 2.55 -4.73 5.92
N ALA A 38 2.23 -5.84 6.58
CA ALA A 38 1.80 -7.06 5.91
C ALA A 38 0.52 -6.83 5.08
N LEU A 39 -0.44 -6.04 5.59
CA LEU A 39 -1.65 -5.69 4.87
C LEU A 39 -1.35 -4.74 3.69
N ALA A 40 -0.51 -3.74 3.90
CA ALA A 40 -0.10 -2.80 2.84
C ALA A 40 0.54 -3.53 1.65
N CYS A 41 1.45 -4.49 1.91
CA CYS A 41 2.05 -5.31 0.86
C CYS A 41 1.02 -6.13 0.08
N ARG A 42 0.04 -6.73 0.76
CA ARG A 42 -1.04 -7.49 0.09
C ARG A 42 -1.89 -6.60 -0.81
N ILE A 43 -2.30 -5.43 -0.31
CA ILE A 43 -3.08 -4.46 -1.10
C ILE A 43 -2.26 -4.01 -2.30
N TYR A 44 -0.98 -3.71 -2.10
CA TYR A 44 -0.05 -3.30 -3.16
C TYR A 44 0.08 -4.38 -4.25
N GLU A 45 0.29 -5.64 -3.90
CA GLU A 45 0.41 -6.74 -4.86
C GLU A 45 -0.86 -6.89 -5.72
N VAL A 46 -2.04 -6.77 -5.10
CA VAL A 46 -3.34 -6.83 -5.81
C VAL A 46 -3.47 -5.67 -6.79
N GLU A 47 -3.20 -4.44 -6.34
CA GLU A 47 -3.29 -3.24 -7.18
C GLU A 47 -2.24 -3.22 -8.28
N LEU A 48 -1.03 -3.70 -8.00
CA LEU A 48 0.04 -3.85 -8.98
C LEU A 48 -0.35 -4.86 -10.06
N ALA A 49 -0.89 -6.02 -9.66
CA ALA A 49 -1.40 -7.01 -10.61
C ALA A 49 -2.55 -6.44 -11.46
N ALA A 50 -3.47 -5.69 -10.85
CA ALA A 50 -4.56 -5.03 -11.58
C ALA A 50 -4.04 -3.98 -12.57
N ARG A 51 -3.04 -3.16 -12.18
CA ARG A 51 -2.39 -2.18 -13.06
C ARG A 51 -1.66 -2.86 -14.22
N ASN A 52 -0.93 -3.94 -13.96
CA ASN A 52 -0.21 -4.67 -14.99
C ASN A 52 -1.16 -5.35 -15.99
N ARG A 53 -2.34 -5.81 -15.53
CA ARG A 53 -3.40 -6.32 -16.44
C ARG A 53 -4.06 -5.22 -17.28
N ARG A 54 -4.03 -3.96 -16.83
CA ARG A 54 -4.60 -2.80 -17.54
C ARG A 54 -3.62 -2.15 -18.51
N LYS A 55 -2.32 -2.49 -18.45
CA LYS A 55 -1.35 -2.06 -19.44
C LYS A 55 -1.56 -2.94 -20.70
N PRO A 56 -1.87 -2.36 -21.87
CA PRO A 56 -2.07 -3.10 -23.12
C PRO A 56 -0.77 -3.72 -23.64
#